data_AF-A0A6V7JIH9-F1
#
_entry.id   AF-A0A6V7JIH9-F1
#
_cell.length_a   1.000
_cell.length_b   1.000
_cell.length_c   1.000
_cell.angle_alpha   90.00
_cell.angle_beta   90.00
_cell.angle_gamma   90.00
#
_symmetry.space_group_name_H-M   'P 1'
#
loop_
_entity.id
_entity.type
_entity.pdbx_description
1 polymer ?
#
loop_
_entity_poly.entity_id
_entity_poly.type
_entity_poly.pdbx_seq_one_letter_code
_entity_poly.pdbx_strand_id
1 'polypeptide(L)' 'AATREGLVSDHHRICLNMPFFHAFGMIQGISAMLHSGSTIVIESPTFNPKASIDTIINEKCSVVYGSPTMW' A
#
# COMPACT_ATOMS: atom_id res chain seq x y z
N ALA A 1 -6.90 7.65 -18.26
CA ALA A 1 -5.56 7.12 -17.91
C ALA A 1 -5.44 6.72 -16.44
N ALA A 2 -6.12 7.39 -15.50
CA ALA A 2 -6.09 7.08 -14.06
C ALA A 2 -7.09 5.98 -13.60
N THR A 3 -7.98 5.51 -14.48
CA THR A 3 -9.02 4.52 -14.15
C THR A 3 -8.55 3.06 -14.09
N ARG A 4 -7.29 2.75 -14.42
CA ARG A 4 -6.80 1.36 -14.47
C ARG A 4 -6.45 0.76 -13.11
N GLU A 5 -6.25 1.59 -12.09
CA GLU A 5 -5.83 1.13 -10.76
C GLU A 5 -7.01 0.91 -9.79
N GLY A 6 -8.25 1.25 -10.15
CA GLY A 6 -9.44 1.14 -9.29
C GLY A 6 -9.43 2.01 -8.01
N LEU A 7 -8.25 2.51 -7.63
CA LEU A 7 -7.99 3.25 -6.40
C LEU A 7 -8.50 4.69 -6.38
N VAL A 8 -8.87 5.25 -7.53
CA VAL A 8 -9.18 6.69 -7.66
C VAL A 8 -10.58 7.04 -7.15
N SER A 9 -11.50 6.08 -7.09
CA SER A 9 -12.90 6.34 -6.73
C SER A 9 -13.19 6.24 -5.23
N ASP A 10 -12.39 5.49 -4.47
CA ASP A 10 -12.68 5.19 -3.05
C ASP A 10 -11.49 5.54 -2.13
N HIS A 11 -11.81 5.94 -0.89
CA HIS A 11 -10.81 6.14 0.16
C HIS A 11 -10.30 4.79 0.69
N HIS A 12 -9.26 4.25 0.07
CA HIS A 12 -8.67 2.98 0.47
C HIS A 12 -7.69 3.12 1.63
N ARG A 13 -7.56 2.05 2.42
CA ARG A 13 -6.44 1.84 3.34
C ARG A 13 -5.51 0.85 2.68
N ILE A 14 -4.30 1.28 2.36
CA ILE A 14 -3.36 0.52 1.55
C ILE A 14 -2.20 0.09 2.44
N CYS A 15 -1.97 -1.22 2.57
CA CYS A 15 -0.80 -1.77 3.25
C CYS A 15 0.41 -1.71 2.30
N LEU A 16 1.40 -0.88 2.60
CA LEU A 16 2.60 -0.68 1.79
C LEU A 16 3.78 -1.46 2.36
N ASN A 17 3.98 -2.69 1.88
CA ASN A 17 5.09 -3.55 2.30
C ASN A 17 6.43 -3.21 1.62
N MET A 18 6.40 -2.32 0.63
CA MET A 18 7.58 -1.89 -0.11
C MET A 18 8.18 -0.63 0.51
N PRO A 19 9.51 -0.57 0.71
CA PRO A 19 10.14 0.59 1.33
C PRO A 19 10.08 1.82 0.41
N PHE A 20 10.05 3.02 1.01
CA PHE A 20 9.99 4.28 0.27
C PHE A 20 11.24 4.60 -0.56
N PHE A 21 12.38 3.97 -0.31
CA PHE A 21 13.54 4.17 -1.19
C PHE A 21 13.37 3.47 -2.54
N HIS A 22 12.46 2.50 -2.65
CA HIS A 22 12.17 1.83 -3.90
C HIS A 22 11.16 2.66 -4.71
N ALA A 23 11.40 2.80 -6.02
CA ALA A 23 10.59 3.63 -6.89
C ALA A 23 9.09 3.29 -6.80
N PHE A 24 8.76 2.00 -6.72
CA PHE A 24 7.37 1.56 -6.55
C PHE A 24 6.74 2.08 -5.25
N GLY A 25 7.43 1.93 -4.11
CA GLY A 25 6.89 2.34 -2.81
C GLY A 25 6.72 3.85 -2.70
N MET A 26 7.68 4.61 -3.25
CA MET A 26 7.58 6.08 -3.31
C MET A 26 6.44 6.52 -4.25
N ILE A 27 6.47 6.08 -5.51
CA ILE A 27 5.59 6.62 -6.55
C ILE A 27 4.15 6.17 -6.32
N GLN A 28 3.90 4.86 -6.13
CA GLN A 28 2.54 4.37 -5.95
C GLN A 28 1.95 4.81 -4.61
N GLY A 29 2.74 4.81 -3.54
CA GLY A 29 2.30 5.28 -2.23
C GLY A 29 1.84 6.74 -2.27
N ILE A 30 2.68 7.64 -2.79
CA ILE A 30 2.36 9.06 -2.89
C ILE A 30 1.24 9.32 -3.90
N SER A 31 1.26 8.65 -5.05
CA SER A 31 0.23 8.84 -6.08
C SER A 31 -1.15 8.42 -5.58
N ALA A 32 -1.25 7.31 -4.85
CA ALA A 32 -2.52 6.89 -4.25
C ALA A 32 -3.05 7.93 -3.26
N MET A 33 -2.20 8.46 -2.36
CA MET A 33 -2.59 9.51 -1.42
C MET A 33 -3.06 10.79 -2.14
N LEU A 34 -2.27 11.27 -3.12
CA LEU A 34 -2.55 12.55 -3.79
C LEU A 34 -3.75 12.50 -4.73
N HIS A 35 -3.97 11.38 -5.42
CA HIS A 35 -5.05 11.28 -6.41
C HIS A 35 -6.39 10.84 -5.81
N SER A 36 -6.37 10.02 -4.76
CA SER A 36 -7.59 9.42 -4.19
C SER A 36 -7.86 9.78 -2.73
N GLY A 37 -6.93 10.47 -2.06
CA GLY A 37 -7.03 10.68 -0.62
C GLY A 37 -6.98 9.37 0.17
N SER A 38 -6.35 8.33 -0.37
CA SER A 38 -6.15 7.05 0.32
C SER A 38 -5.18 7.20 1.51
N THR A 39 -5.32 6.31 2.48
CA THR A 39 -4.39 6.19 3.62
C THR A 39 -3.36 5.11 3.34
N ILE A 40 -2.08 5.46 3.43
CA ILE A 40 -0.98 4.49 3.38
C ILE A 40 -0.65 4.04 4.80
N VAL A 41 -0.60 2.72 4.99
CA VAL A 41 -0.22 2.07 6.24
C VAL A 41 1.11 1.36 6.03
N ILE A 42 2.08 1.65 6.89
CA ILE A 42 3.43 1.11 6.83
C ILE A 42 3.56 0.12 7.99
N GLU A 43 3.76 -1.15 7.68
CA GLU A 43 3.83 -2.21 8.70
C GLU A 43 5.20 -2.26 9.41
N SER A 44 6.29 -1.96 8.68
CA SER A 44 7.66 -2.10 9.20
C SER A 44 8.71 -1.34 8.36
N PRO A 45 9.93 -1.09 8.89
CA PRO A 45 11.01 -0.45 8.10
C PRO A 45 11.48 -1.27 6.89
N THR A 46 11.34 -2.59 6.96
CA THR A 46 11.69 -3.57 5.93
C THR A 46 10.71 -4.72 6.02
N PHE A 47 10.30 -5.30 4.89
CA PHE A 47 9.26 -6.33 4.84
C PHE A 47 9.37 -7.38 5.96
N ASN A 48 8.28 -7.53 6.71
CA ASN A 48 8.10 -8.55 7.71
C ASN A 48 6.74 -9.24 7.47
N PRO A 49 6.71 -10.53 7.10
CA PRO A 49 5.47 -11.23 6.78
C PRO A 49 4.44 -11.21 7.91
N LYS A 50 4.89 -11.34 9.16
CA LYS A 50 4.00 -11.32 10.33
C LYS A 50 3.41 -9.93 10.52
N ALA A 51 4.25 -8.89 10.49
CA ALA A 51 3.78 -7.51 10.62
C ALA A 51 2.81 -7.15 9.48
N SER A 52 3.09 -7.59 8.26
CA SER A 52 2.21 -7.40 7.10
C SER A 52 0.81 -7.95 7.34
N ILE A 53 0.70 -9.23 7.73
CA ILE A 53 -0.60 -9.86 8.00
C ILE A 53 -1.31 -9.19 9.18
N ASP A 54 -0.59 -8.94 10.28
CA ASP A 54 -1.14 -8.26 11.46
C ASP A 54 -1.68 -6.87 11.09
N THR A 55 -0.94 -6.10 10.30
CA THR A 55 -1.33 -4.77 9.82
C THR A 55 -2.52 -4.83 8.88
N ILE A 56 -2.55 -5.75 7.91
CA ILE A 56 -3.69 -5.90 6.98
C ILE A 56 -4.99 -6.12 7.76
N ILE A 57 -4.96 -6.97 8.80
CA ILE A 57 -6.13 -7.30 9.61
C ILE A 57 -6.50 -6.14 10.54
N ASN A 58 -5.55 -5.64 11.32
CA ASN A 58 -5.82 -4.63 12.35
C ASN A 58 -6.24 -3.28 11.75
N GLU A 59 -5.61 -2.90 10.64
CA GLU A 59 -5.86 -1.63 9.95
C GLU A 59 -6.91 -1.75 8.85
N LYS A 60 -7.48 -2.94 8.66
CA LYS A 60 -8.52 -3.24 7.66
C LYS A 60 -8.11 -2.74 6.27
N CYS A 61 -6.90 -3.09 5.85
CA CYS A 61 -6.38 -2.69 4.55
C CYS A 61 -7.22 -3.31 3.43
N SER A 62 -7.71 -2.48 2.52
CA SER A 62 -8.49 -2.91 1.36
C SER A 62 -7.62 -3.20 0.14
N VAL A 63 -6.38 -2.72 0.14
CA VAL A 63 -5.38 -2.95 -0.91
C VAL A 63 -4.04 -3.26 -0.27
N VAL A 64 -3.25 -4.14 -0.90
CA VAL A 64 -1.92 -4.53 -0.44
C VAL A 64 -0.92 -4.36 -1.57
N TYR A 65 0.18 -3.69 -1.28
CA TYR A 65 1.29 -3.46 -2.19
C TYR A 65 2.48 -4.32 -1.80
N GLY A 66 3.08 -5.00 -2.77
CA GLY A 66 4.22 -5.90 -2.60
C GLY A 66 4.68 -6.51 -3.93
N SER A 67 5.68 -7.39 -3.87
CA SER A 67 6.15 -8.18 -5.01
C SER A 67 5.61 -9.62 -4.92
N PRO A 68 5.57 -10.37 -6.05
CA PRO A 68 5.07 -11.74 -6.06
C PRO A 68 5.70 -12.70 -5.04
N THR A 69 6.91 -12.43 -4.57
CA THR A 69 7.62 -13.26 -3.57
C THR A 69 7.17 -13.00 -2.13
N MET A 70 6.34 -11.98 -1.89
CA MET A 70 5.86 -11.60 -0.55
C MET A 70 4.57 -12.35 -0.16
N TRP A 71 3.99 -13.12 -1.08
CA TRP A 71 2.70 -13.82 -0.95
C TRP A 71 2.82 -15.26 -1.43
#